data_AF-A0A1A0HDP0-F1
#
_entry.id   AF-A0A1A0HDP0-F1
#
_cell.length_a   1.000
_cell.length_b   1.000
_cell.length_c   1.000
_cell.angle_alpha   90.00
_cell.angle_beta   90.00
_cell.angle_gamma   90.00
#
_symmetry.space_group_name_H-M   'P 1'
#
loop_
_entity.id
_entity.type
_entity.pdbx_description
1 polymer ?
#
loop_
_entity_poly.entity_id
_entity_poly.type
_entity_poly.pdbx_seq_one_letter_code
_entity_poly.pdbx_strand_id
1 'polypeptide(L)'
;MLKENEVISKVLLSVSKFKGNFAEFRQGILLGDYDSKSKEFSRLLLWKTCLITKTLNTREWKDKLKTCRVIYHELRKSSNIIVPWWRLDEDNEFFMVKPSSKIHNLQTEPQKSLRFRNVTDDPLTNTKVKISRKETSETNQDDAELLKTIILDVQRLFPGDPVFHSHNDASLRHKRQVVSILFIWSKCNPQAGYKQGLHEVLGLIYKNILKESLALPNTNTLSVDDLNVLSLFDLHYLEHDSFFLFNKFVVGTGIVSQFYESEAVLMISIERFNSFLMKVDQLIHYNLITKLKLDTQLWIIRFFRLILLRELGNDLEISSSFWDKLAAVGASSLTQCVPQLISFSIIVFLIHLKAELALCDFAEALSLLLHYPISTRLNLFPNFINDLFEDALKLFQMRENDLKLYELGLKLNKKYAGVLKVNANLSTVVIPSTLNEEISSGTLTERPLAETLKKSNMAFEKSRLELRLKRKAQLILNNTD
;
A
#
# COMPACT_ATOMS: atom_id res chain seq x y z
N MET A 1 -7.04 30.64 13.80
CA MET A 1 -6.75 30.33 15.22
C MET A 1 -7.50 29.11 15.75
N LEU A 2 -8.80 28.91 15.49
CA LEU A 2 -9.52 27.73 16.04
C LEU A 2 -8.94 26.38 15.60
N LYS A 3 -8.58 26.23 14.31
CA LYS A 3 -8.01 24.99 13.77
C LYS A 3 -6.59 24.73 14.29
N GLU A 4 -5.80 25.79 14.40
CA GLU A 4 -4.43 25.74 14.92
C GLU A 4 -4.44 25.28 16.38
N ASN A 5 -5.32 25.85 17.21
CA ASN A 5 -5.49 25.47 18.60
C ASN A 5 -5.98 24.01 18.75
N GLU A 6 -6.87 23.56 17.87
CA GLU A 6 -7.33 22.17 17.84
C GLU A 6 -6.18 21.20 17.54
N VAL A 7 -5.35 21.50 16.53
CA VAL A 7 -4.18 20.69 16.18
C VAL A 7 -3.16 20.68 17.32
N ILE A 8 -2.86 21.83 17.91
CA ILE A 8 -1.95 21.92 19.06
C ILE A 8 -2.49 21.08 20.23
N SER A 9 -3.78 21.22 20.54
CA SER A 9 -4.43 20.45 21.62
C SER A 9 -4.33 18.94 21.37
N LYS A 10 -4.66 18.47 20.16
CA LYS A 10 -4.53 17.06 19.78
C LYS A 10 -3.11 16.56 19.98
N VAL A 11 -2.11 17.27 19.46
CA VAL A 11 -0.70 16.87 19.56
C VAL A 11 -0.24 16.82 21.01
N LEU A 12 -0.56 17.82 21.83
CA LEU A 12 -0.18 17.84 23.24
C LEU A 12 -0.83 16.70 24.03
N LEU A 13 -2.09 16.37 23.73
CA LEU A 13 -2.76 15.20 24.30
C LEU A 13 -2.10 13.89 23.87
N SER A 14 -1.71 13.73 22.60
CA SER A 14 -0.97 12.55 22.14
C SER A 14 0.38 12.44 22.85
N VAL A 15 1.16 13.53 22.91
CA VAL A 15 2.47 13.54 23.58
C VAL A 15 2.33 13.22 25.06
N SER A 16 1.31 13.75 25.73
CA SER A 16 1.01 13.46 27.14
C SER A 16 0.63 12.00 27.37
N LYS A 17 -0.26 11.44 26.53
CA LYS A 17 -0.71 10.04 26.60
C LYS A 17 0.45 9.06 26.58
N PHE A 18 1.44 9.31 25.72
CA PHE A 18 2.61 8.45 25.56
C PHE A 18 3.86 8.98 26.29
N LYS A 19 3.71 9.94 27.21
CA LYS A 19 4.79 10.51 28.04
C LYS A 19 6.01 10.99 27.24
N GLY A 20 5.81 11.42 25.99
CA GLY A 20 6.88 11.76 25.06
C GLY A 20 7.77 10.59 24.59
N ASN A 21 7.43 9.34 24.92
CA ASN A 21 8.16 8.16 24.53
C ASN A 21 7.73 7.67 23.13
N PHE A 22 8.63 7.80 22.16
CA PHE A 22 8.37 7.38 20.78
C PHE A 22 8.10 5.87 20.64
N ALA A 23 8.75 5.02 21.44
CA ALA A 23 8.54 3.58 21.38
C ALA A 23 7.15 3.18 21.90
N GLU A 24 6.68 3.82 22.97
CA GLU A 24 5.31 3.64 23.49
C GLU A 24 4.26 4.15 22.50
N PHE A 25 4.49 5.32 21.89
CA PHE A 25 3.61 5.85 20.84
C PHE A 25 3.46 4.87 19.68
N ARG A 26 4.60 4.36 19.18
CA ARG A 26 4.63 3.34 18.12
C ARG A 26 3.87 2.09 18.54
N GLN A 27 4.08 1.59 19.75
CA GLN A 27 3.38 0.41 20.24
C GLN A 27 1.87 0.66 20.36
N GLY A 28 1.45 1.83 20.84
CA GLY A 28 0.04 2.24 20.90
C GLY A 28 -0.62 2.26 19.52
N ILE A 29 0.09 2.74 18.49
CA ILE A 29 -0.39 2.66 17.11
C ILE A 29 -0.59 1.20 16.70
N LEU A 30 0.37 0.31 16.96
CA LEU A 30 0.28 -1.10 16.57
C LEU A 30 -0.87 -1.83 17.28
N LEU A 31 -1.07 -1.57 18.57
CA LEU A 31 -2.15 -2.15 19.37
C LEU A 31 -3.53 -1.57 19.07
N GLY A 32 -3.59 -0.39 18.43
CA GLY A 32 -4.86 0.28 18.13
C GLY A 32 -5.31 1.26 19.21
N ASP A 33 -4.43 1.57 20.18
CA ASP A 33 -4.66 2.59 21.21
C ASP A 33 -4.55 4.02 20.65
N TYR A 34 -4.03 4.19 19.43
CA TYR A 34 -3.95 5.46 18.73
C TYR A 34 -4.44 5.28 17.29
N ASP A 35 -5.74 5.50 17.10
CA ASP A 35 -6.47 5.34 15.84
C ASP A 35 -7.46 6.48 15.62
N SER A 36 -8.16 6.47 14.48
CA SER A 36 -9.14 7.51 14.11
C SER A 36 -10.33 7.66 15.07
N LYS A 37 -10.54 6.71 15.99
CA LYS A 37 -11.58 6.78 17.03
C LYS A 37 -11.12 7.60 18.24
N SER A 38 -9.81 7.80 18.39
CA SER A 38 -9.21 8.55 19.49
C SER A 38 -9.37 10.07 19.26
N LYS A 39 -9.71 10.84 20.30
CA LYS A 39 -9.96 12.30 20.17
C LYS A 39 -8.68 13.07 19.83
N GLU A 40 -7.58 12.59 20.35
CA GLU A 40 -6.23 13.09 20.19
C GLU A 40 -5.55 12.61 18.90
N PHE A 41 -6.27 11.91 18.02
CA PHE A 41 -5.68 11.35 16.81
C PHE A 41 -5.35 12.43 15.78
N SER A 42 -4.12 12.34 15.29
CA SER A 42 -3.62 13.00 14.10
C SER A 42 -2.77 12.00 13.33
N ARG A 43 -3.14 11.77 12.06
CA ARG A 43 -2.40 10.89 11.17
C ARG A 43 -1.12 11.56 10.68
N LEU A 44 -1.14 12.89 10.51
CA LEU A 44 0.06 13.62 10.10
C LEU A 44 1.13 13.59 11.18
N LEU A 45 0.74 13.70 12.46
CA LEU A 45 1.62 13.42 13.59
C LEU A 45 2.17 12.00 13.49
N LEU A 46 1.31 11.00 13.32
CA LEU A 46 1.71 9.58 13.20
C LEU A 46 2.80 9.39 12.13
N TRP A 47 2.50 9.75 10.88
CA TRP A 47 3.37 9.47 9.75
C TRP A 47 4.68 10.24 9.80
N LYS A 48 4.65 11.55 10.09
CA LYS A 48 5.88 12.35 10.18
C LYS A 48 6.73 11.91 11.37
N THR A 49 6.12 11.51 12.47
CA THR A 49 6.88 11.01 13.63
C THR A 49 7.51 9.66 13.34
N CYS A 50 6.76 8.71 12.76
CA CYS A 50 7.29 7.39 12.43
C CYS A 50 8.37 7.42 11.33
N LEU A 51 8.17 8.22 10.28
CA LEU A 51 9.01 8.13 9.07
C LEU A 51 10.06 9.25 8.94
N ILE A 52 9.86 10.40 9.58
CA ILE A 52 10.77 11.56 9.47
C ILE A 52 11.46 11.86 10.81
N THR A 53 10.72 12.34 11.83
CA THR A 53 11.35 12.91 13.02
C THR A 53 11.86 11.85 14.00
N LYS A 54 11.16 10.71 14.11
CA LYS A 54 11.48 9.60 15.03
C LYS A 54 11.58 10.03 16.49
N THR A 55 10.83 11.06 16.89
CA THR A 55 10.82 11.60 18.25
C THR A 55 9.52 12.36 18.52
N LEU A 56 8.99 12.27 19.74
CA LEU A 56 7.87 13.11 20.20
C LEU A 56 8.35 14.42 20.86
N ASN A 57 9.66 14.68 20.90
CA ASN A 57 10.19 15.94 21.38
C ASN A 57 9.93 17.05 20.35
N THR A 58 8.94 17.92 20.63
CA THR A 58 8.48 18.99 19.74
C THR A 58 9.60 19.95 19.34
N ARG A 59 10.58 20.17 20.23
CA ARG A 59 11.71 21.08 20.03
C ARG A 59 12.64 20.64 18.90
N GLU A 60 12.70 19.35 18.61
CA GLU A 60 13.57 18.78 17.56
C GLU A 60 12.90 18.74 16.18
N TRP A 61 11.58 18.93 16.10
CA TRP A 61 10.83 18.70 14.86
C TRP A 61 11.25 19.65 13.75
N LYS A 62 11.39 20.94 14.06
CA LYS A 62 11.76 21.97 13.08
C LYS A 62 13.09 21.65 12.39
N ASP A 63 14.10 21.23 13.15
CA ASP A 63 15.43 20.94 12.61
C ASP A 63 15.46 19.67 11.76
N LYS A 64 14.76 18.62 12.21
CA LYS A 64 14.63 17.37 11.44
C LYS A 64 13.86 17.58 10.13
N LEU A 65 12.76 18.34 10.17
CA LEU A 65 11.99 18.69 8.98
C LEU A 65 12.79 19.58 8.03
N LYS A 66 13.54 20.56 8.55
CA LYS A 66 14.37 21.47 7.75
C LYS A 66 15.38 20.68 6.91
N THR A 67 16.09 19.73 7.52
CA THR A 67 17.06 18.87 6.82
C THR A 67 16.43 18.17 5.63
N CYS A 68 15.23 17.58 5.82
CA CYS A 68 14.48 16.97 4.72
C CYS A 68 14.06 18.00 3.67
N ARG A 69 13.38 19.07 4.07
CA ARG A 69 12.83 20.09 3.14
C ARG A 69 13.90 20.71 2.25
N VAL A 70 15.10 20.98 2.77
CA VAL A 70 16.22 21.52 1.99
C VAL A 70 16.63 20.57 0.86
N ILE A 71 16.74 19.27 1.12
CA ILE A 71 17.15 18.28 0.11
C ILE A 71 16.19 18.30 -1.10
N TYR A 72 14.87 18.23 -0.87
CA TYR A 72 13.91 18.25 -1.97
C TYR A 72 13.90 19.60 -2.70
N HIS A 73 14.06 20.69 -1.96
CA HIS A 73 14.16 22.03 -2.53
C HIS A 73 15.34 22.16 -3.50
N GLU A 74 16.50 21.59 -3.16
CA GLU A 74 17.68 21.58 -4.04
C GLU A 74 17.54 20.60 -5.21
N LEU A 75 16.90 19.44 -5.02
CA LEU A 75 16.57 18.53 -6.12
C LEU A 75 15.70 19.21 -7.19
N ARG A 76 14.71 20.01 -6.77
CA ARG A 76 13.81 20.73 -7.69
C ARG A 76 14.54 21.78 -8.55
N LYS A 77 15.63 22.35 -8.04
CA LYS A 77 16.46 23.33 -8.77
C LYS A 77 17.53 22.69 -9.65
N SER A 78 17.79 21.40 -9.46
CA SER A 78 18.87 20.70 -10.15
C SER A 78 18.57 20.60 -11.65
N SER A 79 19.49 21.06 -12.49
CA SER A 79 19.31 21.13 -13.96
C SER A 79 19.01 19.79 -14.62
N ASN A 80 19.45 18.69 -14.01
CA ASN A 80 19.29 17.33 -14.54
C ASN A 80 17.99 16.64 -14.08
N ILE A 81 17.24 17.26 -13.16
CA ILE A 81 16.05 16.67 -12.50
C ILE A 81 14.84 17.62 -12.61
N ILE A 82 15.01 18.79 -13.25
CA ILE A 82 13.93 19.74 -13.49
C ILE A 82 12.84 19.11 -14.36
N VAL A 83 11.58 19.25 -13.92
CA VAL A 83 10.44 18.72 -14.67
C VAL A 83 10.27 19.51 -15.96
N PRO A 84 10.32 18.89 -17.15
CA PRO A 84 10.33 19.59 -18.42
C PRO A 84 8.92 19.99 -18.89
N TRP A 85 8.19 20.77 -18.09
CA TRP A 85 6.81 21.19 -18.39
C TRP A 85 6.64 21.88 -19.75
N TRP A 86 7.68 22.60 -20.20
CA TRP A 86 7.72 23.30 -21.49
C TRP A 86 7.85 22.36 -22.70
N ARG A 87 8.01 21.05 -22.49
CA ARG A 87 8.02 20.04 -23.55
C ARG A 87 6.64 19.41 -23.79
N LEU A 88 5.66 19.78 -22.99
CA LEU A 88 4.28 19.40 -23.25
C LEU A 88 3.73 20.26 -24.40
N ASP A 89 2.69 19.76 -25.05
CA ASP A 89 1.97 20.50 -26.08
C ASP A 89 1.27 21.71 -25.41
N GLU A 90 1.17 22.84 -26.12
CA GLU A 90 0.68 24.11 -25.54
C GLU A 90 -0.79 24.05 -25.06
N ASP A 91 -1.56 23.11 -25.61
CA ASP A 91 -2.95 22.80 -25.25
C ASP A 91 -3.05 21.91 -23.99
N ASN A 92 -1.94 21.36 -23.51
CA ASN A 92 -1.93 20.51 -22.32
C ASN A 92 -2.14 21.32 -21.02
N GLU A 93 -3.06 20.89 -20.16
CA GLU A 93 -3.37 21.57 -18.88
C GLU A 93 -2.15 21.72 -17.93
N PHE A 94 -1.11 20.90 -18.12
CA PHE A 94 0.12 20.92 -17.33
C PHE A 94 1.24 21.76 -17.97
N PHE A 95 1.05 22.31 -19.18
CA PHE A 95 2.05 23.11 -19.86
C PHE A 95 2.46 24.33 -19.02
N MET A 96 3.77 24.56 -18.95
CA MET A 96 4.34 25.77 -18.35
C MET A 96 5.52 26.24 -19.19
N VAL A 97 5.60 27.56 -19.40
CA VAL A 97 6.70 28.17 -20.14
C VAL A 97 8.02 27.94 -19.41
N LYS A 98 9.08 27.67 -20.19
CA LYS A 98 10.43 27.47 -19.63
C LYS A 98 10.83 28.72 -18.83
N PRO A 99 11.29 28.58 -17.57
CA PRO A 99 11.79 29.72 -16.81
C PRO A 99 12.92 30.40 -17.60
N SER A 100 12.75 31.66 -17.98
CA SER A 100 13.78 32.41 -18.69
C SER A 100 14.96 32.63 -17.74
N SER A 101 16.07 31.93 -17.97
CA SER A 101 17.33 32.23 -17.30
C SER A 101 17.73 33.66 -17.70
N LYS A 102 17.60 34.63 -16.79
CA LYS A 102 18.37 35.87 -16.89
C LYS A 102 19.83 35.49 -16.72
N ILE A 103 20.51 35.19 -17.83
CA ILE A 103 21.95 34.99 -17.86
C ILE A 103 22.57 36.36 -17.62
N HIS A 104 23.09 36.59 -16.41
CA HIS A 104 24.19 37.52 -16.25
C HIS A 104 25.36 36.94 -17.03
N ASN A 105 25.73 37.60 -18.14
CA ASN A 105 26.97 37.34 -18.84
C ASN A 105 28.14 37.61 -17.90
N LEU A 106 28.66 36.56 -17.26
CA LEU A 106 30.01 36.53 -16.73
C LEU A 106 30.75 35.47 -17.51
N GLN A 107 31.62 35.94 -18.42
CA GLN A 107 32.65 35.14 -19.04
C GLN A 107 33.55 34.62 -17.91
N THR A 108 33.51 33.32 -17.65
CA THR A 108 34.56 32.64 -16.87
C THR A 108 34.92 31.35 -17.57
N GLU A 109 36.21 31.26 -17.87
CA GLU A 109 36.88 30.21 -18.64
C GLU A 109 36.64 28.78 -18.10
N PRO A 110 36.77 27.75 -18.97
CA PRO A 110 36.55 26.37 -18.58
C PRO A 110 37.74 25.83 -17.75
N GLN A 111 37.61 25.79 -16.43
CA GLN A 111 38.49 24.98 -15.59
C GLN A 111 38.16 23.49 -15.76
N LYS A 112 39.12 22.75 -16.33
CA LYS A 112 39.11 21.29 -16.49
C LYS A 112 39.10 20.62 -15.10
N SER A 113 38.05 19.86 -14.79
CA SER A 113 38.05 18.91 -13.68
C SER A 113 38.72 17.60 -14.13
N LEU A 114 39.80 17.25 -13.42
CA LEU A 114 40.61 16.05 -13.59
C LEU A 114 39.80 14.80 -13.20
N ARG A 115 39.52 13.93 -14.18
CA ARG A 115 39.12 12.53 -13.91
C ARG A 115 40.38 11.73 -13.58
N PHE A 116 40.47 11.17 -12.38
CA PHE A 116 41.35 10.03 -12.13
C PHE A 116 40.87 8.86 -12.99
N ARG A 117 41.69 8.46 -13.97
CA ARG A 117 41.49 7.29 -14.82
C ARG A 117 42.72 6.42 -14.64
N ASN A 118 42.52 5.20 -14.16
CA ASN A 118 43.59 4.19 -14.12
C ASN A 118 44.09 3.94 -15.55
N VAL A 119 45.42 3.99 -15.68
CA VAL A 119 46.18 3.85 -16.91
C VAL A 119 46.39 2.36 -17.21
N THR A 120 45.98 1.94 -18.40
CA THR A 120 46.73 0.97 -19.22
C THR A 120 46.58 1.41 -20.67
N ASP A 121 47.69 1.80 -21.27
CA ASP A 121 47.86 2.32 -22.63
C ASP A 121 47.59 1.26 -23.71
N ASP A 122 46.98 1.70 -24.82
CA ASP A 122 47.35 1.22 -26.15
C ASP A 122 47.22 2.39 -27.15
N PRO A 123 48.33 2.88 -27.75
CA PRO A 123 48.32 4.02 -28.64
C PRO A 123 48.26 3.52 -30.08
N LEU A 124 47.07 3.53 -30.69
CA LEU A 124 46.84 3.67 -32.15
C LEU A 124 45.35 3.46 -32.48
N THR A 125 44.53 4.50 -32.31
CA THR A 125 43.30 4.63 -33.10
C THR A 125 42.91 6.09 -33.23
N ASN A 126 43.26 6.66 -34.38
CA ASN A 126 42.84 7.97 -34.80
C ASN A 126 41.37 7.87 -35.24
N THR A 127 40.43 7.99 -34.30
CA THR A 127 39.01 8.13 -34.60
C THR A 127 38.48 9.34 -33.84
N LYS A 128 38.19 10.42 -34.56
CA LYS A 128 37.44 11.56 -34.04
C LYS A 128 36.06 11.08 -33.59
N VAL A 129 35.92 10.71 -32.31
CA VAL A 129 34.63 10.31 -31.75
C VAL A 129 33.77 11.56 -31.59
N LYS A 130 32.67 11.61 -32.34
CA LYS A 130 31.51 12.48 -32.08
C LYS A 130 30.90 12.09 -30.73
N ILE A 131 31.43 12.61 -29.62
CA ILE A 131 30.79 12.54 -28.30
C ILE A 131 30.38 13.97 -27.95
N SER A 132 29.09 14.30 -28.04
CA SER A 132 28.43 15.49 -27.40
C SER A 132 27.04 15.88 -27.97
N ARG A 133 26.43 15.11 -28.88
CA ARG A 133 25.05 15.41 -29.36
C ARG A 133 24.01 14.31 -29.17
N LYS A 134 24.41 13.05 -28.97
CA LYS A 134 23.47 11.91 -28.87
C LYS A 134 22.93 11.70 -27.45
N GLU A 135 23.79 11.74 -26.45
CA GLU A 135 23.41 11.50 -25.04
C GLU A 135 22.45 12.57 -24.49
N THR A 136 22.61 13.83 -24.90
CA THR A 136 21.72 14.92 -24.51
C THR A 136 20.38 14.89 -25.24
N SER A 137 20.28 14.40 -26.47
CA SER A 137 18.99 14.29 -27.16
C SER A 137 18.17 13.09 -26.66
N GLU A 138 18.82 11.96 -26.39
CA GLU A 138 18.15 10.72 -25.94
C GLU A 138 17.58 10.88 -24.52
N THR A 139 18.40 11.33 -23.56
CA THR A 139 17.91 11.62 -22.19
C THR A 139 16.78 12.65 -22.14
N ASN A 140 16.76 13.58 -23.10
CA ASN A 140 15.73 14.60 -23.18
C ASN A 140 14.39 14.07 -23.72
N GLN A 141 14.42 13.07 -24.59
CA GLN A 141 13.22 12.41 -25.10
C GLN A 141 12.63 11.49 -24.02
N ASP A 142 13.49 10.71 -23.35
CA ASP A 142 13.09 9.82 -22.26
C ASP A 142 12.38 10.58 -21.12
N ASP A 143 12.87 11.79 -20.79
CA ASP A 143 12.25 12.64 -19.77
C ASP A 143 10.87 13.17 -20.17
N ALA A 144 10.65 13.46 -21.47
CA ALA A 144 9.35 13.90 -21.95
C ALA A 144 8.34 12.73 -21.94
N GLU A 145 8.77 11.53 -22.31
CA GLU A 145 7.94 10.32 -22.28
C GLU A 145 7.60 9.89 -20.85
N LEU A 146 8.57 9.95 -19.94
CA LEU A 146 8.35 9.73 -18.52
C LEU A 146 7.31 10.71 -17.96
N LEU A 147 7.45 12.01 -18.26
CA LEU A 147 6.50 13.03 -17.82
C LEU A 147 5.09 12.77 -18.35
N LYS A 148 4.94 12.47 -19.65
CA LYS A 148 3.64 12.15 -20.27
C LYS A 148 3.00 10.91 -19.60
N THR A 149 3.78 9.87 -19.34
CA THR A 149 3.32 8.64 -18.67
C THR A 149 2.79 8.94 -17.27
N ILE A 150 3.54 9.72 -16.48
CA ILE A 150 3.11 10.11 -15.12
C ILE A 150 1.83 10.96 -15.18
N ILE A 151 1.74 11.91 -16.11
CA ILE A 151 0.55 12.77 -16.27
C ILE A 151 -0.70 11.93 -16.56
N LEU A 152 -0.63 10.98 -17.51
CA LEU A 152 -1.77 10.13 -17.87
C LEU A 152 -2.29 9.32 -16.68
N ASP A 153 -1.41 8.88 -15.80
CA ASP A 153 -1.76 8.16 -14.60
C ASP A 153 -2.34 9.08 -13.52
N VAL A 154 -1.72 10.24 -13.27
CA VAL A 154 -2.21 11.22 -12.28
C VAL A 154 -3.57 11.82 -12.69
N GLN A 155 -3.86 11.96 -13.98
CA GLN A 155 -5.17 12.39 -14.46
C GLN A 155 -6.30 11.42 -14.09
N ARG A 156 -5.99 10.16 -13.80
CA ARG A 156 -6.95 9.11 -13.41
C ARG A 156 -6.90 8.79 -11.92
N LEU A 157 -6.13 9.54 -11.13
CA LEU A 157 -5.93 9.32 -9.70
C LEU A 157 -7.24 9.53 -8.92
N PHE A 158 -7.72 8.49 -8.25
CA PHE A 158 -8.95 8.48 -7.43
C PHE A 158 -10.14 9.17 -8.13
N PRO A 159 -10.74 8.53 -9.14
CA PRO A 159 -11.85 9.12 -9.90
C PRO A 159 -12.98 9.62 -9.00
N GLY A 160 -13.44 10.85 -9.23
CA GLY A 160 -14.50 11.49 -8.46
C GLY A 160 -14.03 12.17 -7.16
N ASP A 161 -12.76 12.07 -6.79
CA ASP A 161 -12.22 12.77 -5.63
C ASP A 161 -12.10 14.29 -5.89
N PRO A 162 -12.71 15.15 -5.06
CA PRO A 162 -12.72 16.60 -5.29
C PRO A 162 -11.32 17.22 -5.21
N VAL A 163 -10.35 16.61 -4.53
CA VAL A 163 -8.98 17.13 -4.44
C VAL A 163 -8.28 17.12 -5.81
N PHE A 164 -8.59 16.13 -6.66
CA PHE A 164 -7.91 15.92 -7.95
C PHE A 164 -8.79 16.19 -9.18
N HIS A 165 -10.12 16.22 -9.00
CA HIS A 165 -11.08 16.32 -10.10
C HIS A 165 -11.99 17.56 -10.04
N SER A 166 -11.83 18.44 -9.04
CA SER A 166 -12.54 19.73 -9.07
C SER A 166 -12.07 20.59 -10.23
N HIS A 167 -12.99 21.30 -10.89
CA HIS A 167 -12.69 22.26 -11.95
C HIS A 167 -12.16 23.59 -11.38
N ASN A 168 -11.04 23.53 -10.64
CA ASN A 168 -10.40 24.71 -10.06
C ASN A 168 -8.86 24.61 -10.13
N ASP A 169 -8.19 25.75 -9.98
CA ASP A 169 -6.73 25.84 -10.02
C ASP A 169 -6.07 25.06 -8.87
N ALA A 170 -6.76 24.89 -7.74
CA ALA A 170 -6.26 24.13 -6.60
C ALA A 170 -6.06 22.65 -6.97
N SER A 171 -7.05 22.04 -7.62
CA SER A 171 -6.99 20.65 -8.09
C SER A 171 -5.85 20.44 -9.09
N LEU A 172 -5.71 21.33 -10.08
CA LEU A 172 -4.60 21.30 -11.02
C LEU A 172 -3.25 21.47 -10.32
N ARG A 173 -3.16 22.36 -9.32
CA ARG A 173 -1.96 22.53 -8.49
C ARG A 173 -1.63 21.24 -7.72
N HIS A 174 -2.61 20.57 -7.13
CA HIS A 174 -2.40 19.30 -6.43
C HIS A 174 -1.88 18.21 -7.39
N LYS A 175 -2.50 18.05 -8.58
CA LYS A 175 -2.02 17.14 -9.63
C LYS A 175 -0.58 17.46 -10.04
N ARG A 176 -0.24 18.74 -10.27
CA ARG A 176 1.12 19.19 -10.62
C ARG A 176 2.15 18.83 -9.55
N GLN A 177 1.81 18.95 -8.27
CA GLN A 177 2.69 18.57 -7.17
C GLN A 177 2.93 17.06 -7.14
N VAL A 178 1.88 16.24 -7.29
CA VAL A 178 2.00 14.78 -7.38
C VAL A 178 2.90 14.37 -8.55
N VAL A 179 2.67 14.94 -9.75
CA VAL A 179 3.52 14.69 -10.93
C VAL A 179 4.97 15.10 -10.68
N SER A 180 5.21 16.27 -10.08
CA SER A 180 6.56 16.76 -9.77
C SER A 180 7.30 15.81 -8.84
N ILE A 181 6.64 15.35 -7.78
CA ILE A 181 7.21 14.42 -6.81
C ILE A 181 7.58 13.10 -7.48
N LEU A 182 6.67 12.51 -8.28
CA LEU A 182 6.91 11.24 -8.96
C LEU A 182 8.06 11.35 -9.97
N PHE A 183 8.08 12.42 -10.77
CA PHE A 183 9.14 12.63 -11.76
C PHE A 183 10.51 12.73 -11.09
N ILE A 184 10.63 13.61 -10.07
CA ILE A 184 11.88 13.79 -9.32
C ILE A 184 12.28 12.49 -8.64
N TRP A 185 11.33 11.79 -8.01
CA TRP A 185 11.61 10.53 -7.33
C TRP A 185 12.11 9.45 -8.29
N SER A 186 11.51 9.32 -9.48
CA SER A 186 11.93 8.35 -10.50
C SER A 186 13.34 8.65 -11.02
N LYS A 187 13.70 9.93 -11.21
CA LYS A 187 15.06 10.34 -11.59
C LYS A 187 16.08 10.04 -10.47
N CYS A 188 15.68 10.17 -9.21
CA CYS A 188 16.51 9.81 -8.06
C CYS A 188 16.66 8.28 -7.85
N ASN A 189 15.76 7.48 -8.39
CA ASN A 189 15.73 6.02 -8.21
C ASN A 189 15.70 5.28 -9.56
N PRO A 190 16.76 5.41 -10.39
CA PRO A 190 16.77 4.89 -11.77
C PRO A 190 16.64 3.37 -11.87
N GLN A 191 17.05 2.63 -10.81
CA GLN A 191 16.92 1.17 -10.77
C GLN A 191 15.46 0.72 -10.74
N ALA A 192 14.59 1.45 -10.03
CA ALA A 192 13.16 1.14 -9.96
C ALA A 192 12.38 1.87 -11.06
N GLY A 193 12.76 3.13 -11.36
CA GLY A 193 12.06 4.00 -12.29
C GLY A 193 10.63 4.32 -11.86
N TYR A 194 9.85 4.94 -12.75
CA TYR A 194 8.41 5.05 -12.55
C TYR A 194 7.73 3.75 -12.99
N LYS A 195 6.84 3.23 -12.14
CA LYS A 195 5.93 2.14 -12.50
C LYS A 195 4.50 2.52 -12.14
N GLN A 196 3.57 2.10 -12.98
CA GLN A 196 2.14 2.30 -12.75
C GLN A 196 1.75 1.76 -11.36
N GLY A 197 0.95 2.55 -10.64
CA GLY A 197 0.54 2.30 -9.25
C GLY A 197 1.23 3.21 -8.23
N LEU A 198 2.45 3.70 -8.50
CA LEU A 198 3.12 4.65 -7.61
C LEU A 198 2.35 5.97 -7.44
N HIS A 199 1.61 6.40 -8.45
CA HIS A 199 0.77 7.59 -8.38
C HIS A 199 -0.39 7.44 -7.38
N GLU A 200 -0.99 6.25 -7.27
CA GLU A 200 -2.02 5.98 -6.26
C GLU A 200 -1.41 5.91 -4.86
N VAL A 201 -0.22 5.31 -4.73
CA VAL A 201 0.51 5.25 -3.45
C VAL A 201 0.86 6.65 -2.95
N LEU A 202 1.45 7.48 -3.81
CA LEU A 202 1.71 8.87 -3.48
C LEU A 202 0.42 9.66 -3.27
N GLY A 203 -0.61 9.42 -4.08
CA GLY A 203 -1.90 10.11 -3.98
C GLY A 203 -2.54 9.93 -2.60
N LEU A 204 -2.55 8.71 -2.05
CA LEU A 204 -3.05 8.46 -0.71
C LEU A 204 -2.23 9.23 0.34
N ILE A 205 -0.89 9.19 0.21
CA ILE A 205 0.00 9.89 1.14
C ILE A 205 -0.26 11.39 1.11
N TYR A 206 -0.29 11.96 -0.10
CA TYR A 206 -0.51 13.37 -0.35
C TYR A 206 -1.85 13.86 0.22
N LYS A 207 -2.94 13.12 -0.02
CA LYS A 207 -4.28 13.47 0.45
C LYS A 207 -4.35 13.49 1.98
N ASN A 208 -3.75 12.50 2.65
CA ASN A 208 -3.72 12.46 4.13
C ASN A 208 -2.92 13.63 4.72
N ILE A 209 -1.80 14.02 4.10
CA ILE A 209 -1.03 15.20 4.54
C ILE A 209 -1.84 16.47 4.33
N LEU A 210 -2.44 16.63 3.15
CA LEU A 210 -3.24 17.81 2.79
C LEU A 210 -4.42 18.00 3.76
N LYS A 211 -5.10 16.92 4.15
CA LYS A 211 -6.28 16.94 5.03
C LYS A 211 -6.01 17.60 6.40
N GLU A 212 -4.81 17.40 6.95
CA GLU A 212 -4.42 17.94 8.27
C GLU A 212 -3.50 19.18 8.18
N SER A 213 -3.09 19.57 6.98
CA SER A 213 -2.18 20.71 6.78
C SER A 213 -2.87 22.07 7.00
N LEU A 214 -2.11 23.03 7.51
CA LEU A 214 -2.56 24.37 7.90
C LEU A 214 -1.69 25.44 7.22
N ALA A 215 -2.34 26.50 6.73
CA ALA A 215 -1.63 27.71 6.32
C ALA A 215 -1.25 28.50 7.58
N LEU A 216 0.04 28.51 7.92
CA LEU A 216 0.51 29.16 9.15
C LEU A 216 0.44 30.69 9.00
N PRO A 217 -0.19 31.41 9.94
CA PRO A 217 -0.22 32.87 9.91
C PRO A 217 1.13 33.47 10.33
N ASN A 218 1.52 34.58 9.69
CA ASN A 218 2.72 35.36 10.04
C ASN A 218 2.52 36.25 11.28
N THR A 219 1.63 35.88 12.20
CA THR A 219 1.27 36.70 13.36
C THR A 219 2.14 36.38 14.58
N ASN A 220 2.61 37.41 15.29
CA ASN A 220 3.43 37.27 16.51
C ASN A 220 2.66 36.77 17.75
N THR A 221 1.47 36.19 17.59
CA THR A 221 0.60 35.76 18.68
C THR A 221 0.86 34.33 19.16
N LEU A 222 1.68 33.55 18.42
CA LEU A 222 1.98 32.16 18.74
C LEU A 222 3.27 32.05 19.54
N SER A 223 3.29 31.19 20.56
CA SER A 223 4.51 30.90 21.30
C SER A 223 5.51 30.10 20.46
N VAL A 224 6.78 30.06 20.88
CA VAL A 224 7.81 29.25 20.22
C VAL A 224 7.44 27.76 20.23
N ASP A 225 6.83 27.28 21.32
CA ASP A 225 6.41 25.88 21.45
C ASP A 225 5.23 25.56 20.53
N ASP A 226 4.28 26.49 20.36
CA ASP A 226 3.18 26.32 19.39
C ASP A 226 3.72 26.27 17.96
N LEU A 227 4.68 27.13 17.62
CA LEU A 227 5.33 27.12 16.31
C LEU A 227 6.11 25.82 16.05
N ASN A 228 6.74 25.26 17.08
CA ASN A 228 7.40 23.96 16.99
C ASN A 228 6.40 22.85 16.64
N VAL A 229 5.24 22.83 17.29
CA VAL A 229 4.16 21.87 16.99
C VAL A 229 3.62 22.08 15.58
N LEU A 230 3.25 23.32 15.24
CA LEU A 230 2.66 23.67 13.95
C LEU A 230 3.62 23.46 12.77
N SER A 231 4.93 23.42 12.99
CA SER A 231 5.93 23.13 11.95
C SER A 231 5.70 21.79 11.24
N LEU A 232 5.11 20.80 11.94
CA LEU A 232 4.71 19.50 11.37
C LEU A 232 3.51 19.61 10.42
N PHE A 233 2.70 20.65 10.51
CA PHE A 233 1.42 20.79 9.80
C PHE A 233 1.46 21.87 8.73
N ASP A 234 2.63 22.46 8.45
CA ASP A 234 2.75 23.59 7.53
C ASP A 234 2.45 23.22 6.07
N LEU A 235 1.35 23.78 5.53
CA LEU A 235 0.90 23.61 4.15
C LEU A 235 1.91 24.12 3.12
N HIS A 236 2.77 25.09 3.47
CA HIS A 236 3.81 25.60 2.57
C HIS A 236 4.78 24.48 2.13
N TYR A 237 5.02 23.52 3.02
CA TYR A 237 5.91 22.39 2.78
C TYR A 237 5.19 21.11 2.35
N LEU A 238 3.90 21.16 1.97
CA LEU A 238 3.11 20.01 1.55
C LEU A 238 3.85 19.11 0.54
N GLU A 239 4.39 19.69 -0.53
CA GLU A 239 5.10 18.96 -1.58
C GLU A 239 6.41 18.33 -1.08
N HIS A 240 7.17 19.09 -0.28
CA HIS A 240 8.45 18.65 0.29
C HIS A 240 8.23 17.47 1.25
N ASP A 241 7.27 17.61 2.16
CA ASP A 241 6.96 16.61 3.16
C ASP A 241 6.32 15.37 2.50
N SER A 242 5.54 15.55 1.43
CA SER A 242 4.98 14.44 0.64
C SER A 242 6.08 13.63 -0.06
N PHE A 243 7.06 14.29 -0.69
CA PHE A 243 8.21 13.58 -1.29
C PHE A 243 8.97 12.76 -0.24
N PHE A 244 9.26 13.36 0.92
CA PHE A 244 10.01 12.68 1.97
C PHE A 244 9.25 11.52 2.61
N LEU A 245 7.96 11.72 2.91
CA LEU A 245 7.11 10.65 3.43
C LEU A 245 6.98 9.52 2.43
N PHE A 246 6.69 9.83 1.17
CA PHE A 246 6.64 8.84 0.10
C PHE A 246 7.95 8.06 0.01
N ASN A 247 9.09 8.74 -0.12
CA ASN A 247 10.38 8.08 -0.23
C ASN A 247 10.72 7.21 0.99
N LYS A 248 10.49 7.72 2.21
CA LYS A 248 10.72 6.96 3.45
C LYS A 248 9.78 5.76 3.57
N PHE A 249 8.54 5.89 3.11
CA PHE A 249 7.59 4.80 3.11
C PHE A 249 7.96 3.75 2.07
N VAL A 250 8.08 4.10 0.79
CA VAL A 250 8.25 3.09 -0.28
C VAL A 250 9.68 2.53 -0.35
N VAL A 251 10.71 3.36 -0.15
CA VAL A 251 12.11 2.90 -0.16
C VAL A 251 12.52 2.42 1.23
N GLY A 252 12.25 3.21 2.26
CA GLY A 252 12.71 2.93 3.62
C GLY A 252 12.13 1.66 4.24
N THR A 253 10.95 1.22 3.80
CA THR A 253 10.34 -0.05 4.23
C THR A 253 10.67 -1.25 3.33
N GLY A 254 11.44 -1.05 2.25
CA GLY A 254 11.79 -2.12 1.30
C GLY A 254 10.68 -2.52 0.32
N ILE A 255 9.58 -1.76 0.24
CA ILE A 255 8.51 -2.00 -0.74
C ILE A 255 9.06 -1.89 -2.18
N VAL A 256 9.84 -0.85 -2.45
CA VAL A 256 10.45 -0.64 -3.78
C VAL A 256 11.38 -1.77 -4.16
N SER A 257 12.28 -2.19 -3.26
CA SER A 257 13.22 -3.27 -3.56
C SER A 257 12.53 -4.60 -3.81
N GLN A 258 11.43 -4.91 -3.11
CA GLN A 258 10.75 -6.20 -3.30
C GLN A 258 9.73 -6.21 -4.45
N PHE A 259 9.04 -5.09 -4.72
CA PHE A 259 7.89 -5.07 -5.63
C PHE A 259 8.06 -4.20 -6.89
N TYR A 260 9.06 -3.32 -6.92
CA TYR A 260 9.23 -2.35 -8.01
C TYR A 260 10.61 -2.39 -8.68
N GLU A 261 11.65 -2.90 -8.03
CA GLU A 261 13.02 -2.89 -8.56
C GLU A 261 13.14 -3.57 -9.93
N SER A 262 12.66 -4.81 -10.06
CA SER A 262 12.60 -5.49 -11.36
C SER A 262 11.47 -6.51 -11.40
N GLU A 263 11.07 -6.94 -12.59
CA GLU A 263 10.08 -8.01 -12.74
C GLU A 263 10.61 -9.34 -12.16
N ALA A 264 11.91 -9.61 -12.28
CA ALA A 264 12.51 -10.81 -11.68
C ALA A 264 12.37 -10.84 -10.15
N VAL A 265 12.64 -9.71 -9.48
CA VAL A 265 12.51 -9.61 -8.01
C VAL A 265 11.03 -9.70 -7.58
N LEU A 266 10.12 -9.12 -8.37
CA LEU A 266 8.69 -9.27 -8.14
C LEU A 266 8.24 -10.73 -8.24
N MET A 267 8.71 -11.49 -9.24
CA MET A 267 8.38 -12.91 -9.37
C MET A 267 8.90 -13.74 -8.18
N ILE A 268 10.11 -13.47 -7.70
CA ILE A 268 10.65 -14.09 -6.47
C ILE A 268 9.74 -13.80 -5.27
N SER A 269 9.21 -12.57 -5.16
CA SER A 269 8.27 -12.21 -4.10
C SER A 269 6.94 -12.97 -4.21
N ILE A 270 6.45 -13.21 -5.43
CA ILE A 270 5.23 -13.99 -5.70
C ILE A 270 5.43 -15.47 -5.36
N GLU A 271 6.57 -16.06 -5.73
CA GLU A 271 6.92 -17.45 -5.38
C GLU A 271 7.04 -17.64 -3.87
N ARG A 272 7.67 -16.67 -3.19
CA ARG A 272 7.75 -16.65 -1.73
C ARG A 272 6.36 -16.54 -1.09
N PHE A 273 5.48 -15.71 -1.64
CA PHE A 273 4.09 -15.63 -1.20
C PHE A 273 3.36 -16.96 -1.35
N ASN A 274 3.47 -17.63 -2.51
CA ASN A 274 2.85 -18.94 -2.72
C ASN A 274 3.35 -19.98 -1.71
N SER A 275 4.66 -19.94 -1.41
CA SER A 275 5.26 -20.80 -0.39
C SER A 275 4.67 -20.55 1.00
N PHE A 276 4.49 -19.28 1.39
CA PHE A 276 3.83 -18.94 2.66
C PHE A 276 2.35 -19.35 2.67
N LEU A 277 1.61 -19.09 1.60
CA LEU A 277 0.21 -19.47 1.47
C LEU A 277 0.04 -20.99 1.61
N MET A 278 0.89 -21.78 0.96
CA MET A 278 0.88 -23.24 1.09
C MET A 278 1.14 -23.71 2.53
N LYS A 279 2.06 -23.06 3.25
CA LYS A 279 2.37 -23.38 4.66
C LYS A 279 1.24 -23.00 5.61
N VAL A 280 0.59 -21.86 5.39
CA VAL A 280 -0.49 -21.35 6.26
C VAL A 280 -1.83 -22.02 5.93
N ASP A 281 -2.17 -22.18 4.66
CA ASP A 281 -3.45 -22.76 4.22
C ASP A 281 -3.32 -23.51 2.88
N GLN A 282 -3.03 -24.81 3.00
CA GLN A 282 -2.90 -25.72 1.85
C GLN A 282 -4.18 -25.80 0.99
N LEU A 283 -5.37 -25.60 1.57
CA LEU A 283 -6.63 -25.77 0.85
C LEU A 283 -6.89 -24.57 -0.08
N ILE A 284 -6.64 -23.35 0.41
CA ILE A 284 -6.72 -22.15 -0.45
C ILE A 284 -5.67 -22.26 -1.56
N HIS A 285 -4.43 -22.61 -1.21
CA HIS A 285 -3.36 -22.79 -2.18
C HIS A 285 -3.72 -23.81 -3.27
N TYR A 286 -4.15 -25.01 -2.88
CA TYR A 286 -4.57 -26.06 -3.82
C TYR A 286 -5.73 -25.61 -4.71
N ASN A 287 -6.72 -24.94 -4.12
CA ASN A 287 -7.88 -24.48 -4.87
C ASN A 287 -7.49 -23.47 -5.96
N LEU A 288 -6.72 -22.44 -5.61
CA LEU A 288 -6.29 -21.41 -6.57
C LEU A 288 -5.35 -21.99 -7.63
N ILE A 289 -4.29 -22.70 -7.22
CA ILE A 289 -3.20 -23.10 -8.12
C ILE A 289 -3.53 -24.38 -8.90
N THR A 290 -4.06 -25.42 -8.23
CA THR A 290 -4.22 -26.74 -8.85
C THR A 290 -5.60 -26.95 -9.43
N LYS A 291 -6.66 -26.62 -8.67
CA LYS A 291 -8.05 -26.81 -9.12
C LYS A 291 -8.45 -25.77 -10.14
N LEU A 292 -8.28 -24.48 -9.83
CA LEU A 292 -8.67 -23.39 -10.71
C LEU A 292 -7.61 -23.08 -11.77
N LYS A 293 -6.35 -23.48 -11.56
CA LYS A 293 -5.21 -23.10 -12.42
C LYS A 293 -5.11 -21.58 -12.58
N LEU A 294 -5.45 -20.84 -11.53
CA LEU A 294 -5.37 -19.41 -11.48
C LEU A 294 -3.95 -19.00 -11.13
N ASP A 295 -3.25 -18.42 -12.10
CA ASP A 295 -1.90 -17.93 -11.89
C ASP A 295 -1.90 -16.75 -10.90
N THR A 296 -1.10 -16.87 -9.84
CA THR A 296 -1.02 -15.89 -8.75
C THR A 296 -0.70 -14.49 -9.27
N GLN A 297 0.14 -14.38 -10.31
CA GLN A 297 0.58 -13.09 -10.85
C GLN A 297 -0.58 -12.23 -11.39
N LEU A 298 -1.67 -12.84 -11.85
CA LEU A 298 -2.81 -12.14 -12.48
C LEU A 298 -3.52 -11.17 -11.53
N TRP A 299 -3.45 -11.43 -10.23
CA TRP A 299 -4.14 -10.61 -9.22
C TRP A 299 -3.17 -10.01 -8.19
N ILE A 300 -2.13 -10.75 -7.78
CA ILE A 300 -1.28 -10.33 -6.64
C ILE A 300 -0.36 -9.15 -6.99
N ILE A 301 0.02 -8.98 -8.25
CA ILE A 301 0.87 -7.84 -8.67
C ILE A 301 0.20 -6.53 -8.26
N ARG A 302 -1.12 -6.43 -8.45
CA ARG A 302 -1.90 -5.26 -8.04
C ARG A 302 -1.88 -5.07 -6.52
N PHE A 303 -2.06 -6.15 -5.76
CA PHE A 303 -2.09 -6.11 -4.29
C PHE A 303 -0.76 -5.62 -3.72
N PHE A 304 0.36 -6.10 -4.28
CA PHE A 304 1.70 -5.64 -3.91
C PHE A 304 1.99 -4.20 -4.34
N ARG A 305 1.73 -3.86 -5.62
CA ARG A 305 2.02 -2.53 -6.18
C ARG A 305 1.07 -1.43 -5.72
N LEU A 306 -0.06 -1.77 -5.11
CA LEU A 306 -0.98 -0.80 -4.53
C LEU A 306 -1.08 -0.94 -3.02
N ILE A 307 -0.35 -1.87 -2.39
CA ILE A 307 -0.33 -2.07 -0.93
C ILE A 307 -1.76 -2.19 -0.38
N LEU A 308 -2.53 -3.06 -1.04
CA LEU A 308 -3.96 -3.34 -0.74
C LEU A 308 -4.92 -2.14 -0.89
N LEU A 309 -4.49 -1.02 -1.48
CA LEU A 309 -5.29 0.21 -1.57
C LEU A 309 -6.64 0.00 -2.27
N ARG A 310 -6.71 -0.84 -3.32
CA ARG A 310 -7.96 -1.09 -4.06
C ARG A 310 -8.81 -2.17 -3.39
N GLU A 311 -8.19 -3.07 -2.67
CA GLU A 311 -8.78 -4.20 -1.97
C GLU A 311 -9.43 -3.77 -0.64
N LEU A 312 -8.92 -2.69 -0.05
CA LEU A 312 -9.50 -2.02 1.12
C LEU A 312 -10.59 -0.99 0.74
N GLY A 313 -10.97 -0.94 -0.55
CA GLY A 313 -12.11 -0.19 -1.07
C GLY A 313 -11.81 1.27 -1.38
N ASN A 314 -12.88 1.97 -1.80
CA ASN A 314 -12.81 3.37 -2.21
C ASN A 314 -12.74 4.34 -1.03
N ASP A 315 -13.13 3.90 0.17
CA ASP A 315 -12.94 4.71 1.38
C ASP A 315 -11.47 4.64 1.80
N LEU A 316 -10.75 5.68 1.38
CA LEU A 316 -9.33 5.85 1.63
C LEU A 316 -8.97 5.90 3.12
N GLU A 317 -9.92 6.17 4.03
CA GLU A 317 -9.64 6.13 5.47
C GLU A 317 -9.31 4.72 5.94
N ILE A 318 -9.96 3.68 5.39
CA ILE A 318 -9.69 2.28 5.72
C ILE A 318 -8.25 1.92 5.32
N SER A 319 -7.87 2.26 4.09
CA SER A 319 -6.51 2.07 3.57
C SER A 319 -5.49 2.85 4.40
N SER A 320 -5.81 4.08 4.78
CA SER A 320 -4.95 4.91 5.62
C SER A 320 -4.75 4.29 7.00
N SER A 321 -5.80 3.77 7.64
CA SER A 321 -5.71 3.08 8.93
C SER A 321 -4.84 1.82 8.88
N PHE A 322 -4.85 1.08 7.78
CA PHE A 322 -3.91 -0.03 7.60
C PHE A 322 -2.47 0.46 7.42
N TRP A 323 -2.27 1.53 6.64
CA TRP A 323 -0.96 2.12 6.40
C TRP A 323 -0.35 2.80 7.63
N ASP A 324 -1.19 3.29 8.56
CA ASP A 324 -0.76 3.77 9.87
C ASP A 324 0.05 2.70 10.62
N LYS A 325 -0.42 1.45 10.58
CA LYS A 325 0.27 0.30 11.15
C LYS A 325 1.57 0.00 10.41
N LEU A 326 1.55 0.00 9.08
CA LEU A 326 2.75 -0.25 8.26
C LEU A 326 3.84 0.81 8.49
N ALA A 327 3.47 2.08 8.62
CA ALA A 327 4.39 3.17 8.93
C ALA A 327 5.01 3.00 10.33
N ALA A 328 4.22 2.62 11.32
CA ALA A 328 4.71 2.33 12.67
C ALA A 328 5.67 1.12 12.71
N VAL A 329 5.39 0.06 11.93
CA VAL A 329 6.30 -1.08 11.78
C VAL A 329 7.60 -0.67 11.07
N GLY A 330 7.47 0.06 9.95
CA GLY A 330 8.58 0.54 9.14
C GLY A 330 9.52 1.51 9.86
N ALA A 331 9.03 2.18 10.91
CA ALA A 331 9.86 3.04 11.76
C ALA A 331 10.84 2.25 12.66
N SER A 332 10.64 0.94 12.83
CA SER A 332 11.48 0.08 13.64
C SER A 332 12.80 -0.26 12.95
N SER A 333 13.79 -0.72 13.72
CA SER A 333 15.07 -1.20 13.16
C SER A 333 14.93 -2.42 12.24
N LEU A 334 13.76 -3.06 12.19
CA LEU A 334 13.45 -4.21 11.32
C LEU A 334 12.81 -3.76 10.01
N THR A 335 13.36 -2.73 9.36
CA THR A 335 12.78 -2.05 8.18
C THR A 335 12.39 -2.96 7.02
N GLN A 336 12.96 -4.17 6.91
CA GLN A 336 12.67 -5.13 5.82
C GLN A 336 11.46 -6.05 6.06
N CYS A 337 10.70 -5.86 7.14
CA CYS A 337 9.55 -6.72 7.45
C CYS A 337 8.25 -6.33 6.71
N VAL A 338 8.11 -5.08 6.25
CA VAL A 338 6.84 -4.58 5.69
C VAL A 338 6.38 -5.36 4.44
N PRO A 339 7.23 -5.68 3.45
CA PRO A 339 6.81 -6.45 2.28
C PRO A 339 6.29 -7.84 2.66
N GLN A 340 6.95 -8.53 3.59
CA GLN A 340 6.49 -9.83 4.07
C GLN A 340 5.21 -9.71 4.90
N LEU A 341 5.06 -8.64 5.68
CA LEU A 341 3.83 -8.37 6.42
C LEU A 341 2.65 -8.10 5.49
N ILE A 342 2.87 -7.42 4.36
CA ILE A 342 1.88 -7.28 3.30
C ILE A 342 1.52 -8.67 2.76
N SER A 343 2.49 -9.53 2.45
CA SER A 343 2.23 -10.92 2.02
C SER A 343 1.37 -11.70 3.02
N PHE A 344 1.68 -11.63 4.32
CA PHE A 344 0.88 -12.29 5.35
C PHE A 344 -0.51 -11.65 5.52
N SER A 345 -0.63 -10.34 5.33
CA SER A 345 -1.93 -9.65 5.32
C SER A 345 -2.80 -10.16 4.17
N ILE A 346 -2.22 -10.34 2.98
CA ILE A 346 -2.91 -10.95 1.83
C ILE A 346 -3.36 -12.38 2.15
N ILE A 347 -2.55 -13.18 2.84
CA ILE A 347 -2.96 -14.54 3.27
C ILE A 347 -4.17 -14.48 4.22
N VAL A 348 -4.17 -13.57 5.20
CA VAL A 348 -5.32 -13.38 6.09
C VAL A 348 -6.55 -12.93 5.30
N PHE A 349 -6.39 -12.01 4.34
CA PHE A 349 -7.43 -11.61 3.38
C PHE A 349 -8.06 -12.82 2.66
N LEU A 350 -7.23 -13.74 2.16
CA LEU A 350 -7.69 -14.95 1.49
C LEU A 350 -8.42 -15.90 2.44
N ILE A 351 -8.00 -16.00 3.71
CA ILE A 351 -8.70 -16.82 4.72
C ILE A 351 -10.13 -16.30 4.93
N HIS A 352 -10.34 -14.99 4.92
CA HIS A 352 -11.70 -14.41 4.96
C HIS A 352 -12.56 -14.77 3.74
N LEU A 353 -11.95 -15.02 2.59
CA LEU A 353 -12.64 -15.42 1.35
C LEU A 353 -12.76 -16.95 1.18
N LYS A 354 -12.18 -17.75 2.08
CA LYS A 354 -11.97 -19.18 1.85
C LYS A 354 -13.23 -19.95 1.43
N ALA A 355 -14.35 -19.69 2.10
CA ALA A 355 -15.61 -20.36 1.82
C ALA A 355 -16.15 -20.00 0.42
N GLU A 356 -16.08 -18.72 0.04
CA GLU A 356 -16.50 -18.23 -1.27
C GLU A 356 -15.57 -18.78 -2.37
N LEU A 357 -14.25 -18.66 -2.20
CA LEU A 357 -13.27 -19.16 -3.16
C LEU A 357 -13.41 -20.67 -3.42
N ALA A 358 -13.78 -21.47 -2.42
CA ALA A 358 -13.95 -22.91 -2.58
C ALA A 358 -15.08 -23.27 -3.57
N LEU A 359 -16.09 -22.40 -3.69
CA LEU A 359 -17.27 -22.58 -4.53
C LEU A 359 -17.09 -21.96 -5.92
N CYS A 360 -16.25 -20.94 -6.04
CA CYS A 360 -16.01 -20.25 -7.31
C CYS A 360 -15.38 -21.14 -8.38
N ASP A 361 -15.70 -20.82 -9.64
CA ASP A 361 -14.87 -21.20 -10.80
C ASP A 361 -13.70 -20.22 -11.03
N PHE A 362 -12.98 -20.35 -12.15
CA PHE A 362 -11.83 -19.50 -12.46
C PHE A 362 -12.21 -18.03 -12.58
N ALA A 363 -13.28 -17.71 -13.31
CA ALA A 363 -13.66 -16.33 -13.61
C ALA A 363 -14.25 -15.66 -12.37
N GLU A 364 -15.07 -16.38 -11.61
CA GLU A 364 -15.64 -15.93 -10.35
C GLU A 364 -14.54 -15.68 -9.31
N ALA A 365 -13.56 -16.58 -9.17
CA ALA A 365 -12.47 -16.42 -8.23
C ALA A 365 -11.59 -15.21 -8.58
N LEU A 366 -11.24 -15.04 -9.86
CA LEU A 366 -10.47 -13.88 -10.30
C LEU A 366 -11.25 -12.58 -10.05
N SER A 367 -12.55 -12.56 -10.37
CA SER A 367 -13.41 -11.41 -10.10
C SER A 367 -13.48 -11.08 -8.61
N LEU A 368 -13.65 -12.08 -7.75
CA LEU A 368 -13.71 -11.92 -6.29
C LEU A 368 -12.40 -11.38 -5.71
N LEU A 369 -11.25 -11.84 -6.22
CA LEU A 369 -9.94 -11.32 -5.82
C LEU A 369 -9.75 -9.88 -6.30
N LEU A 370 -10.16 -9.57 -7.54
CA LEU A 370 -10.03 -8.22 -8.09
C LEU A 370 -11.04 -7.22 -7.50
N HIS A 371 -12.13 -7.69 -6.91
CA HIS A 371 -13.19 -6.86 -6.31
C HIS A 371 -13.52 -7.37 -4.91
N TYR A 372 -12.55 -7.26 -4.00
CA TYR A 372 -12.71 -7.73 -2.63
C TYR A 372 -13.94 -7.07 -1.96
N PRO A 373 -14.85 -7.86 -1.34
CA PRO A 373 -16.09 -7.34 -0.76
C PRO A 373 -15.85 -6.70 0.61
N ILE A 374 -15.04 -5.62 0.65
CA ILE A 374 -14.59 -5.00 1.90
C ILE A 374 -15.75 -4.52 2.78
N SER A 375 -16.79 -3.94 2.20
CA SER A 375 -17.96 -3.43 2.95
C SER A 375 -18.65 -4.56 3.74
N THR A 376 -18.80 -5.73 3.13
CA THR A 376 -19.35 -6.92 3.80
C THR A 376 -18.45 -7.37 4.95
N ARG A 377 -17.12 -7.30 4.77
CA ARG A 377 -16.16 -7.70 5.80
C ARG A 377 -16.14 -6.74 6.98
N LEU A 378 -16.23 -5.44 6.74
CA LEU A 378 -16.34 -4.45 7.82
C LEU A 378 -17.61 -4.62 8.65
N ASN A 379 -18.73 -4.96 8.00
CA ASN A 379 -19.98 -5.25 8.71
C ASN A 379 -19.89 -6.50 9.59
N LEU A 380 -19.17 -7.54 9.12
CA LEU A 380 -18.98 -8.78 9.87
C LEU A 380 -17.91 -8.67 10.96
N PHE A 381 -16.91 -7.82 10.75
CA PHE A 381 -15.74 -7.66 11.62
C PHE A 381 -15.51 -6.17 11.93
N PRO A 382 -16.10 -5.62 13.01
CA PRO A 382 -16.00 -4.18 13.32
C PRO A 382 -14.58 -3.67 13.55
N ASN A 383 -13.65 -4.54 13.94
CA ASN A 383 -12.23 -4.22 14.14
C ASN A 383 -11.33 -4.82 13.05
N PHE A 384 -11.89 -5.07 11.85
CA PHE A 384 -11.25 -5.79 10.74
C PHE A 384 -9.78 -5.41 10.50
N ILE A 385 -9.46 -4.11 10.45
CA ILE A 385 -8.09 -3.65 10.15
C ILE A 385 -7.10 -3.99 11.27
N ASN A 386 -7.52 -3.87 12.53
CA ASN A 386 -6.68 -4.23 13.67
C ASN A 386 -6.49 -5.76 13.71
N ASP A 387 -7.57 -6.53 13.56
CA ASP A 387 -7.54 -8.00 13.51
C ASP A 387 -6.65 -8.52 12.37
N LEU A 388 -6.83 -7.97 11.16
CA LEU A 388 -6.05 -8.27 9.97
C LEU A 388 -4.56 -8.07 10.25
N PHE A 389 -4.20 -6.89 10.75
CA PHE A 389 -2.81 -6.54 11.01
C PHE A 389 -2.21 -7.42 12.11
N GLU A 390 -2.92 -7.64 13.21
CA GLU A 390 -2.45 -8.44 14.34
C GLU A 390 -2.23 -9.90 13.94
N ASP A 391 -3.16 -10.49 13.19
CA ASP A 391 -3.04 -11.86 12.71
C ASP A 391 -1.93 -12.00 11.67
N ALA A 392 -1.76 -11.02 10.78
CA ALA A 392 -0.63 -10.98 9.85
C ALA A 392 0.71 -10.86 10.59
N LEU A 393 0.78 -10.04 11.64
CA LEU A 393 1.98 -9.87 12.45
C LEU A 393 2.35 -11.16 13.20
N LYS A 394 1.36 -11.88 13.74
CA LYS A 394 1.57 -13.20 14.38
C LYS A 394 2.14 -14.22 13.38
N LEU A 395 1.59 -14.27 12.16
CA LEU A 395 2.12 -15.14 11.11
C LEU A 395 3.56 -14.75 10.74
N PHE A 396 3.83 -13.46 10.56
CA PHE A 396 5.17 -12.94 10.25
C PHE A 396 6.21 -13.29 11.33
N GLN A 397 5.84 -13.22 12.62
CA GLN A 397 6.73 -13.58 13.73
C GLN A 397 7.09 -15.07 13.72
N MET A 398 6.22 -15.94 13.21
CA MET A 398 6.43 -17.39 13.13
C MET A 398 6.95 -17.87 11.77
N ARG A 399 7.30 -16.96 10.85
CA ARG A 399 7.60 -17.26 9.44
C ARG A 399 8.71 -18.30 9.20
N GLU A 400 9.62 -18.45 10.16
CA GLU A 400 10.76 -19.38 10.08
C GLU A 400 10.41 -20.79 10.57
N ASN A 401 9.20 -21.00 11.11
CA ASN A 401 8.75 -22.30 11.64
C ASN A 401 7.47 -22.75 10.93
N ASP A 402 7.64 -23.66 9.98
CA ASP A 402 6.56 -24.16 9.12
C ASP A 402 5.42 -24.82 9.90
N LEU A 403 5.74 -25.59 10.95
CA LEU A 403 4.73 -26.23 11.79
C LEU A 403 3.89 -25.18 12.53
N LYS A 404 4.53 -24.15 13.09
CA LYS A 404 3.82 -23.06 13.78
C LYS A 404 2.98 -22.23 12.81
N LEU A 405 3.45 -21.96 11.60
CA LEU A 405 2.66 -21.28 10.57
C LEU A 405 1.40 -22.07 10.23
N TYR A 406 1.54 -23.39 10.02
CA TYR A 406 0.41 -24.27 9.74
C TYR A 406 -0.61 -24.30 10.90
N GLU A 407 -0.14 -24.45 12.14
CA GLU A 407 -1.00 -24.43 13.33
C GLU A 407 -1.74 -23.10 13.51
N LEU A 408 -1.07 -21.97 13.28
CA LEU A 408 -1.70 -20.65 13.30
C LEU A 408 -2.72 -20.50 12.18
N GLY A 409 -2.41 -20.96 10.96
CA GLY A 409 -3.35 -20.99 9.85
C GLY A 409 -4.63 -21.75 10.19
N LEU A 410 -4.53 -22.91 10.83
CA LEU A 410 -5.69 -23.67 11.32
C LEU A 410 -6.50 -22.89 12.38
N LYS A 411 -5.83 -22.17 13.29
CA LYS A 411 -6.50 -21.33 14.30
C LYS A 411 -7.26 -20.17 13.66
N LEU A 412 -6.66 -19.47 12.70
CA LEU A 412 -7.29 -18.37 11.96
C LEU A 412 -8.51 -18.85 11.17
N ASN A 413 -8.38 -19.99 10.50
CA ASN A 413 -9.50 -20.63 9.81
C ASN A 413 -10.68 -20.90 10.75
N LYS A 414 -10.41 -21.43 11.94
CA LYS A 414 -11.45 -21.67 12.95
C LYS A 414 -12.06 -20.36 13.46
N LYS A 415 -11.24 -19.33 13.73
CA LYS A 415 -11.67 -17.97 14.15
C LYS A 415 -12.69 -17.41 13.15
N TYR A 416 -12.34 -17.36 11.87
CA TYR A 416 -13.17 -16.70 10.86
C TYR A 416 -14.34 -17.54 10.34
N ALA A 417 -14.20 -18.87 10.26
CA ALA A 417 -15.33 -19.74 9.95
C ALA A 417 -16.40 -19.75 11.05
N GLY A 418 -16.00 -19.58 12.31
CA GLY A 418 -16.94 -19.48 13.45
C GLY A 418 -17.87 -18.27 13.31
N VAL A 419 -17.33 -17.10 12.97
CA VAL A 419 -18.11 -15.87 12.82
C VAL A 419 -19.13 -15.96 11.68
N LEU A 420 -18.74 -16.54 10.55
CA LEU A 420 -19.66 -16.76 9.42
C LEU A 420 -20.84 -17.67 9.81
N LYS A 421 -20.60 -18.73 10.60
CA LYS A 421 -21.66 -19.62 11.08
C LYS A 421 -22.60 -18.96 12.08
N VAL A 422 -22.05 -18.19 13.03
CA VAL A 422 -22.86 -17.47 14.03
C VAL A 422 -23.78 -16.47 13.35
N ASN A 423 -23.26 -15.69 12.39
CA ASN A 423 -24.07 -14.73 11.66
C ASN A 423 -25.09 -15.38 10.73
N ALA A 424 -24.75 -16.48 10.04
CA ALA A 424 -25.72 -17.24 9.23
C ALA A 424 -26.93 -17.72 10.07
N ASN A 425 -26.67 -18.21 11.29
CA ASN A 425 -27.71 -18.65 12.22
C ASN A 425 -28.52 -17.49 12.81
N LEU A 426 -27.94 -16.29 12.92
CA LEU A 426 -28.63 -15.08 13.38
C LEU A 426 -29.51 -14.49 12.26
N SER A 427 -29.05 -14.54 11.01
CA SER A 427 -29.80 -14.10 9.83
C SER A 427 -30.98 -15.01 9.45
N THR A 428 -31.09 -16.20 10.02
CA THR A 428 -32.28 -17.07 9.87
C THR A 428 -33.46 -16.68 10.77
N VAL A 429 -33.38 -15.59 11.54
CA VAL A 429 -34.48 -15.11 12.38
C VAL A 429 -34.74 -13.63 12.15
N VAL A 430 -35.23 -13.23 10.97
CA VAL A 430 -36.18 -12.11 10.78
C VAL A 430 -36.85 -12.28 9.41
N ILE A 431 -38.11 -12.71 9.39
CA ILE A 431 -39.03 -12.44 8.27
C ILE A 431 -40.07 -11.46 8.82
N PRO A 432 -40.17 -10.21 8.33
CA PRO A 432 -41.28 -9.33 8.66
C PRO A 432 -42.52 -9.79 7.90
N SER A 433 -43.53 -10.24 8.64
CA SER A 433 -44.87 -10.53 8.13
C SER A 433 -45.64 -9.24 7.91
N THR A 434 -45.72 -8.77 6.66
CA THR A 434 -46.82 -7.90 6.21
C THR A 434 -47.11 -8.16 4.74
N LEU A 435 -48.26 -8.82 4.49
CA LEU A 435 -49.30 -8.51 3.48
C LEU A 435 -50.16 -9.77 3.23
N ASN A 436 -51.40 -9.75 3.73
CA ASN A 436 -52.53 -10.53 3.19
C ASN A 436 -52.83 -9.99 1.77
N GLU A 437 -53.35 -10.72 0.78
CA GLU A 437 -54.57 -11.52 0.80
C GLU A 437 -54.68 -12.38 -0.50
N GLU A 438 -55.28 -13.58 -0.36
CA GLU A 438 -56.07 -14.37 -1.33
C GLU A 438 -55.51 -14.88 -2.68
N ILE A 439 -55.43 -16.22 -2.84
CA ILE A 439 -56.35 -17.04 -3.67
C ILE A 439 -55.92 -18.53 -3.67
N SER A 440 -56.91 -19.40 -3.40
CA SER A 440 -57.12 -20.79 -3.83
C SER A 440 -56.25 -21.96 -3.33
N SER A 441 -57.00 -22.93 -2.80
CA SER A 441 -56.70 -24.32 -2.47
C SER A 441 -55.91 -25.13 -3.50
N GLY A 442 -55.00 -25.97 -3.00
CA GLY A 442 -54.38 -27.07 -3.74
C GLY A 442 -53.59 -28.00 -2.81
N THR A 443 -54.22 -29.08 -2.39
CA THR A 443 -53.61 -30.17 -1.61
C THR A 443 -52.59 -30.91 -2.46
N LEU A 444 -51.29 -30.84 -2.13
CA LEU A 444 -50.29 -31.81 -2.61
C LEU A 444 -49.24 -32.10 -1.52
N THR A 445 -49.26 -33.34 -1.08
CA THR A 445 -48.20 -34.06 -0.38
C THR A 445 -46.92 -34.11 -1.24
N GLU A 446 -45.74 -33.79 -0.68
CA GLU A 446 -44.47 -34.38 -1.13
C GLU A 446 -43.30 -34.21 -0.13
N ARG A 447 -42.31 -35.10 -0.26
CA ARG A 447 -41.46 -35.73 0.77
C ARG A 447 -40.07 -35.06 1.02
N PRO A 448 -39.35 -35.50 2.08
CA PRO A 448 -37.97 -35.08 2.38
C PRO A 448 -36.95 -35.74 1.43
N LEU A 449 -36.45 -34.99 0.44
CA LEU A 449 -35.42 -35.47 -0.51
C LEU A 449 -34.00 -35.01 -0.18
N ALA A 450 -33.84 -33.88 0.53
CA ALA A 450 -32.54 -33.23 0.71
C ALA A 450 -31.62 -33.88 1.77
N GLU A 451 -32.20 -34.49 2.82
CA GLU A 451 -31.40 -35.18 3.85
C GLU A 451 -30.95 -36.57 3.42
N THR A 452 -31.76 -37.25 2.60
CA THR A 452 -31.46 -38.59 2.08
C THR A 452 -30.30 -38.55 1.08
N LEU A 453 -30.25 -37.51 0.23
CA LEU A 453 -29.13 -37.25 -0.70
C LEU A 453 -27.82 -36.89 0.02
N LYS A 454 -27.87 -36.12 1.11
CA LYS A 454 -26.68 -35.83 1.93
C LYS A 454 -26.14 -37.08 2.64
N LYS A 455 -27.02 -37.94 3.16
CA LYS A 455 -26.63 -39.21 3.78
C LYS A 455 -26.09 -40.21 2.76
N SER A 456 -26.68 -40.31 1.56
CA SER A 456 -26.16 -41.19 0.50
C SER A 456 -24.80 -40.73 -0.04
N ASN A 457 -24.60 -39.42 -0.19
CA ASN A 457 -23.32 -38.87 -0.65
C ASN A 457 -22.20 -39.06 0.40
N MET A 458 -22.50 -38.91 1.69
CA MET A 458 -21.51 -39.21 2.75
C MET A 458 -21.22 -40.72 2.87
N ALA A 459 -22.22 -41.58 2.68
CA ALA A 459 -22.02 -43.03 2.68
C ALA A 459 -21.15 -43.48 1.48
N PHE A 460 -21.38 -42.89 0.30
CA PHE A 460 -20.60 -43.17 -0.91
C PHE A 460 -19.13 -42.73 -0.78
N GLU A 461 -18.87 -41.51 -0.28
CA GLU A 461 -17.50 -41.03 -0.03
C GLU A 461 -16.79 -41.86 1.06
N LYS A 462 -17.51 -42.31 2.11
CA LYS A 462 -16.96 -43.21 3.12
C LYS A 462 -16.54 -44.57 2.53
N SER A 463 -17.40 -45.21 1.73
CA SER A 463 -17.05 -46.46 1.05
C SER A 463 -15.87 -46.30 0.08
N ARG A 464 -15.75 -45.15 -0.61
CA ARG A 464 -14.64 -44.88 -1.51
C ARG A 464 -13.31 -44.69 -0.76
N LEU A 465 -13.35 -44.07 0.42
CA LEU A 465 -12.20 -43.92 1.31
C LEU A 465 -11.75 -45.27 1.87
N GLU A 466 -12.69 -46.11 2.33
CA GLU A 466 -12.39 -47.47 2.81
C GLU A 466 -11.78 -48.34 1.71
N LEU A 467 -12.26 -48.25 0.47
CA LEU A 467 -11.70 -48.99 -0.66
C LEU A 467 -10.26 -48.56 -0.99
N ARG A 468 -9.96 -47.27 -0.87
CA ARG A 468 -8.59 -46.73 -1.06
C ARG A 468 -7.65 -47.16 0.07
N LEU A 469 -8.13 -47.16 1.31
CA LEU A 469 -7.35 -47.63 2.46
C LEU A 469 -7.07 -49.14 2.35
N LYS A 470 -8.05 -49.95 1.92
CA LYS A 470 -7.85 -51.38 1.67
C LYS A 470 -6.85 -51.64 0.54
N ARG A 471 -6.93 -50.91 -0.58
CA ARG A 471 -5.93 -51.01 -1.67
C ARG A 471 -4.53 -50.59 -1.22
N LYS A 472 -4.42 -49.52 -0.43
CA LYS A 472 -3.13 -49.05 0.10
C LYS A 472 -2.54 -50.04 1.11
N ALA A 473 -3.36 -50.66 1.94
CA ALA A 473 -2.95 -51.73 2.85
C ALA A 473 -2.47 -52.97 2.09
N GLN A 474 -3.19 -53.40 1.04
CA GLN A 474 -2.76 -54.51 0.18
C GLN A 474 -1.45 -54.24 -0.56
N LEU A 475 -1.23 -53.00 -1.01
CA LEU A 475 0.04 -52.61 -1.63
C LEU A 475 1.22 -52.58 -0.65
N ILE A 476 0.95 -52.31 0.63
CA ILE A 476 1.98 -52.36 1.68
C ILE A 476 2.31 -53.82 2.03
N LEU A 477 1.30 -54.70 2.10
CA LEU A 477 1.47 -56.13 2.36
C LEU A 477 2.17 -56.88 1.20
N ASN A 478 1.99 -56.43 -0.05
CA ASN A 478 2.63 -57.04 -1.22
C ASN A 478 4.06 -56.53 -1.49
N ASN A 479 4.55 -55.55 -0.72
CA ASN A 479 5.88 -54.97 -0.85
C ASN A 479 6.83 -55.36 0.30
N THR A 480 6.46 -56.37 1.10
CA THR A 480 7.23 -56.85 2.27
C THR A 480 7.70 -58.30 2.16
N ASP A 481 7.89 -58.81 0.94
CA ASP A 481 8.66 -60.04 0.66
C ASP A 481 9.85 -59.74 -0.24
#